data_AF-A0A5J5P2Z8-F1
#
_entry.id   AF-A0A5J5P2Z8-F1
#
_cell.length_a   1.000
_cell.length_b   1.000
_cell.length_c   1.000
_cell.angle_alpha   90.00
_cell.angle_beta   90.00
_cell.angle_gamma   90.00
#
_symmetry.space_group_name_H-M   'P 1'
#
loop_
_entity.id
_entity.type
_entity.pdbx_description
1 polymer ?
#
loop_
_entity_poly.entity_id
_entity_poly.type
_entity_poly.pdbx_seq_one_letter_code
_entity_poly.pdbx_strand_id
1 'polypeptide(L)'
;MLDGLDEENSIEEGGQATEKKRRLSMHQVKALEKNFDVGNKLEPERKVKLAEELGLQPRQVAIWFQNRRARWKTKMLEKDYAMLKANREKEPLWKYFS
;
A
#
# COMPACT_ATOMS: atom_id res chain seq x y z
N MET A 1 -16.79 -10.20 -14.69
CA MET A 1 -16.43 -11.19 -13.67
C MET A 1 -15.35 -10.57 -12.80
N LEU A 2 -15.74 -10.03 -11.65
CA LEU A 2 -14.88 -9.31 -10.72
C LEU A 2 -14.58 -10.29 -9.58
N ASP A 3 -13.57 -11.13 -9.76
CA ASP A 3 -13.15 -12.16 -8.81
C ASP A 3 -12.23 -11.55 -7.75
N GLY A 4 -12.51 -11.83 -6.47
CA GLY A 4 -11.55 -11.70 -5.39
C GLY A 4 -11.46 -10.33 -4.69
N LEU A 5 -12.55 -9.88 -4.06
CA LEU A 5 -12.37 -9.17 -2.79
C LEU A 5 -11.95 -10.23 -1.77
N ASP A 6 -10.64 -10.35 -1.55
CA ASP A 6 -10.05 -11.05 -0.40
C ASP A 6 -10.62 -10.40 0.89
N GLU A 7 -11.80 -10.87 1.28
CA GLU A 7 -12.40 -10.77 2.61
C GLU A 7 -11.59 -11.64 3.57
N GLU A 8 -10.45 -11.15 4.03
CA GLU A 8 -9.93 -11.59 5.32
C GLU A 8 -9.12 -10.47 5.96
N ASN A 9 -9.80 -9.64 6.75
CA ASN A 9 -9.14 -8.87 7.78
C ASN A 9 -9.96 -8.98 9.05
N SER A 10 -9.85 -10.14 9.70
CA SER A 10 -10.20 -10.33 11.11
C SER A 10 -9.43 -9.29 11.93
N ILE A 11 -10.13 -8.23 12.32
CA ILE A 11 -9.65 -7.23 13.27
C ILE A 11 -9.79 -7.88 14.64
N GLU A 12 -8.74 -8.56 15.09
CA GLU A 12 -8.66 -8.97 16.49
C GLU A 12 -8.14 -7.79 17.32
N GLU A 13 -9.04 -7.23 18.11
CA GLU A 13 -8.73 -6.28 19.17
C GLU A 13 -7.93 -6.95 20.27
N GLY A 14 -6.76 -6.38 20.55
CA GLY A 14 -5.94 -6.73 21.70
C GLY A 14 -5.05 -5.53 22.01
N GLY A 15 -5.56 -4.65 22.87
CA GLY A 15 -4.79 -3.50 23.37
C GLY A 15 -3.56 -3.98 24.12
N GLN A 16 -2.39 -3.45 23.77
CA GLN A 16 -1.27 -3.26 24.69
C GLN A 16 -0.19 -2.41 24.02
N ALA A 17 0.10 -1.29 24.70
CA ALA A 17 1.35 -0.56 24.76
C ALA A 17 2.35 -0.71 23.59
N THR A 18 2.71 0.42 22.96
CA THR A 18 4.10 0.91 22.90
C THR A 18 4.23 2.02 21.88
N GLU A 19 4.13 3.27 22.36
CA GLU A 19 4.43 4.49 21.61
C GLU A 19 5.88 4.59 21.08
N LYS A 20 6.74 3.59 21.31
CA LYS A 20 8.18 3.61 20.97
C LYS A 20 8.56 3.00 19.60
N LYS A 21 7.63 2.43 18.82
CA LYS A 21 7.95 1.72 17.56
C LYS A 21 7.49 2.43 16.27
N ARG A 22 7.43 3.77 16.26
CA ARG A 22 6.83 4.54 15.14
C ARG A 22 7.68 4.61 13.84
N ARG A 23 8.92 4.13 13.81
CA ARG A 23 9.73 4.14 12.57
C ARG A 23 10.44 2.81 12.35
N LEU A 24 10.17 2.20 11.19
CA LEU A 24 10.94 1.07 10.67
C LEU A 24 12.32 1.57 10.23
N SER A 25 13.36 0.82 10.55
CA SER A 25 14.71 1.06 10.06
C SER A 25 14.79 0.90 8.54
N MET A 26 15.74 1.59 7.91
CA MET A 26 16.01 1.45 6.46
C MET A 26 16.25 -0.01 6.06
N HIS A 27 16.95 -0.78 6.90
CA HIS A 27 17.18 -2.21 6.68
C HIS A 27 15.86 -3.00 6.66
N GLN A 28 14.98 -2.72 7.62
CA GLN A 28 13.67 -3.37 7.73
C GLN A 28 12.78 -3.03 6.52
N VAL A 29 12.77 -1.77 6.10
CA VAL A 29 12.02 -1.35 4.90
C VAL A 29 12.56 -2.04 3.66
N LYS A 30 13.88 -2.11 3.47
CA LYS A 30 14.48 -2.76 2.30
C LYS A 30 14.14 -4.25 2.21
N ALA A 31 14.13 -4.95 3.35
CA ALA A 31 13.72 -6.35 3.40
C ALA A 31 12.22 -6.55 3.09
N LEU A 32 11.36 -5.65 3.58
CA LEU A 32 9.93 -5.63 3.27
C LEU A 32 9.69 -5.36 1.78
N GLU A 33 10.42 -4.43 1.16
CA GLU A 33 10.34 -4.14 -0.27
C GLU A 33 10.80 -5.33 -1.13
N LYS A 34 11.91 -5.98 -0.78
CA LYS A 34 12.38 -7.18 -1.49
C LYS A 34 11.36 -8.31 -1.42
N ASN A 35 10.72 -8.51 -0.27
CA ASN A 35 9.67 -9.52 -0.13
C ASN A 35 8.40 -9.16 -0.90
N PHE A 36 8.02 -7.88 -0.91
CA PHE A 36 6.88 -7.39 -1.70
C PHE A 36 7.06 -7.65 -3.20
N ASP A 37 8.28 -7.51 -3.72
CA ASP A 37 8.62 -7.73 -5.13
C ASP A 37 8.54 -9.22 -5.53
N VAL A 38 8.90 -10.12 -4.61
CA VAL A 38 8.86 -11.58 -4.81
C VAL A 38 7.44 -12.15 -4.73
N GLY A 39 6.53 -11.51 -4.01
CA GLY A 39 5.15 -11.96 -3.88
C GLY A 39 4.22 -10.85 -3.40
N ASN A 40 3.41 -10.32 -4.32
CA ASN A 40 2.43 -9.26 -4.02
C ASN A 40 1.29 -9.73 -3.07
N LYS A 41 1.11 -11.06 -2.94
CA LYS A 41 0.25 -11.69 -1.92
C LYS A 41 1.13 -12.17 -0.76
N LEU A 42 1.05 -11.46 0.36
CA LEU A 42 1.75 -11.84 1.57
C LEU A 42 0.96 -12.94 2.26
N GLU A 43 1.28 -14.19 1.95
CA GLU A 43 0.72 -15.35 2.64
C GLU A 43 0.89 -15.20 4.17
N PRO A 44 -0.13 -15.58 4.97
CA PRO A 44 -0.08 -15.43 6.43
C PRO A 44 1.14 -16.12 7.05
N GLU A 45 1.58 -17.25 6.51
CA GLU A 45 2.77 -17.95 6.96
C GLU A 45 4.08 -17.18 6.66
N ARG A 46 4.17 -16.52 5.50
CA ARG A 46 5.31 -15.68 5.13
C ARG A 46 5.36 -14.40 5.95
N LYS A 47 4.20 -13.84 6.29
CA LYS A 47 4.07 -12.66 7.16
C LYS A 47 4.69 -12.90 8.53
N VAL A 48 4.43 -14.06 9.13
CA VAL A 48 4.97 -14.41 10.45
C VAL A 48 6.48 -14.59 10.38
N LYS A 49 6.98 -15.37 9.40
CA LYS A 49 8.43 -15.55 9.19
C LYS A 49 9.16 -14.22 8.98
N LEU A 50 8.60 -13.32 8.16
CA LEU A 50 9.20 -12.01 7.90
C LEU A 50 9.16 -11.09 9.13
N ALA A 51 8.12 -11.20 9.95
CA ALA A 51 8.02 -10.46 11.20
C ALA A 51 9.09 -10.94 12.19
N GLU A 52 9.29 -12.25 12.32
CA GLU A 52 10.33 -12.85 13.15
C GLU A 52 11.73 -12.47 12.68
N GLU A 53 12.04 -12.62 11.39
CA GLU A 53 13.33 -12.25 10.80
C GLU A 53 13.70 -10.78 11.01
N LEU A 54 12.71 -9.88 10.97
CA LEU A 54 12.92 -8.44 11.11
C LEU A 54 12.78 -7.94 12.55
N GLY A 55 12.43 -8.82 13.50
CA GLY A 55 12.11 -8.46 14.89
C GLY A 55 10.92 -7.50 14.99
N LEU A 56 10.00 -7.57 14.03
CA LEU A 56 8.81 -6.73 13.93
C LEU A 56 7.58 -7.49 14.41
N GLN A 57 6.54 -6.75 14.80
CA GLN A 57 5.25 -7.39 15.02
C GLN A 57 4.58 -7.70 13.66
N PRO A 58 3.88 -8.84 13.52
CA PRO A 58 3.12 -9.17 12.31
C PRO A 58 2.15 -8.05 11.89
N ARG A 59 1.61 -7.30 12.86
CA ARG A 59 0.79 -6.11 12.61
C ARG A 59 1.54 -5.01 11.87
N GLN A 60 2.79 -4.73 12.25
CA GLN A 60 3.59 -3.70 11.58
C GLN A 60 3.91 -4.08 10.13
N VAL A 61 4.18 -5.37 9.88
CA VAL A 61 4.33 -5.90 8.52
C VAL A 61 3.03 -5.71 7.72
N ALA A 62 1.87 -6.06 8.28
CA ALA A 62 0.57 -5.84 7.62
C ALA A 62 0.32 -4.37 7.27
N ILE A 63 0.51 -3.45 8.24
CA ILE A 63 0.32 -2.01 8.04
C ILE A 63 1.27 -1.48 6.97
N TRP A 64 2.51 -1.97 6.94
CA TRP A 64 3.48 -1.57 5.93
C TRP A 64 3.03 -2.02 4.53
N PHE A 65 2.58 -3.29 4.39
CA PHE A 65 2.07 -3.81 3.12
C PHE A 65 0.80 -3.05 2.67
N GLN A 66 -0.11 -2.72 3.59
CA GLN A 66 -1.28 -1.89 3.32
C GLN A 66 -0.88 -0.49 2.83
N ASN A 67 0.04 0.19 3.53
CA ASN A 67 0.55 1.49 3.12
C ASN A 67 1.28 1.44 1.78
N ARG A 68 2.02 0.37 1.50
CA ARG A 68 2.72 0.18 0.23
C ARG A 68 1.73 0.06 -0.93
N ARG A 69 0.67 -0.73 -0.77
CA ARG A 69 -0.42 -0.84 -1.76
C ARG A 69 -1.18 0.47 -1.92
N ALA A 70 -1.48 1.17 -0.83
CA ALA A 70 -2.14 2.48 -0.88
C ALA A 70 -1.32 3.49 -1.71
N ARG A 71 -0.02 3.60 -1.46
CA ARG A 71 0.89 4.46 -2.25
C ARG A 71 0.93 4.07 -3.72
N TRP A 72 0.91 2.77 -4.02
CA TRP A 72 0.87 2.30 -5.40
C TRP A 72 -0.43 2.72 -6.11
N LYS A 73 -1.58 2.60 -5.43
CA LYS A 73 -2.88 3.05 -5.93
C LYS A 73 -2.95 4.58 -6.11
N THR A 74 -2.43 5.35 -5.15
CA THR A 74 -2.37 6.83 -5.27
C THR A 74 -1.57 7.26 -6.50
N LYS A 75 -0.39 6.63 -6.75
CA LYS A 75 0.39 6.93 -7.96
C LYS A 75 -0.35 6.63 -9.26
N MET A 76 -1.24 5.64 -9.28
CA MET A 76 -2.08 5.36 -10.44
C MET A 76 -3.15 6.45 -10.60
N LEU A 77 -3.85 6.81 -9.52
CA LEU A 77 -4.88 7.86 -9.53
C LEU A 77 -4.34 9.23 -9.93
N GLU A 78 -3.13 9.59 -9.49
CA GLU A 78 -2.48 10.84 -9.90
C GLU A 78 -2.17 10.86 -11.40
N LYS A 79 -1.73 9.73 -11.96
CA LYS A 79 -1.51 9.59 -13.41
C LYS A 79 -2.81 9.67 -14.20
N ASP A 80 -3.85 8.99 -13.75
CA ASP A 80 -5.18 9.03 -14.38
C ASP A 80 -5.74 10.46 -14.35
N TYR A 81 -5.61 11.15 -13.22
CA TYR A 81 -6.00 12.55 -13.09
C TYR A 81 -5.19 13.47 -14.00
N ALA A 82 -3.87 13.29 -14.09
CA ALA A 82 -3.01 14.07 -14.98
C ALA A 82 -3.36 13.85 -16.46
N MET A 83 -3.66 12.61 -16.86
CA MET A 83 -4.12 12.29 -18.21
C MET A 83 -5.47 12.94 -18.53
N LEU A 84 -6.43 12.85 -17.61
CA LEU A 84 -7.74 13.49 -17.77
C LEU A 84 -7.62 15.02 -17.85
N LYS A 85 -6.76 15.63 -17.04
CA LYS A 85 -6.51 17.07 -17.06
C LYS A 85 -5.87 17.51 -18.38
N ALA A 86 -4.83 16.81 -18.84
CA ALA A 86 -4.16 17.11 -20.11
C ALA A 86 -5.10 16.98 -21.32
N ASN A 87 -6.11 16.11 -21.24
CA ASN A 87 -7.13 16.00 -22.28
C ASN A 87 -8.12 17.18 -22.25
N ARG A 88 -8.48 17.65 -21.05
CA ARG A 88 -9.43 18.75 -20.85
C ARG A 88 -8.85 20.13 -21.21
N GLU A 89 -7.53 20.30 -21.08
CA GLU A 89 -6.81 21.54 -21.37
C GLU A 89 -6.61 21.77 -22.89
N LYS A 90 -6.85 20.74 -23.73
CA LYS A 90 -6.79 20.83 -25.20
C LYS A 90 -8.04 21.42 -25.84
N GLU A 91 -9.13 21.58 -25.10
CA GLU A 91 -10.33 22.28 -25.58
C GLU A 91 -10.34 23.72 -25.05
N PRO A 92 -9.89 24.71 -25.84
CA PRO A 92 -10.01 26.07 -25.42
C PRO A 92 -11.50 26.48 -25.38
N LEU A 93 -11.93 26.95 -24.21
CA LEU A 93 -13.32 27.39 -23.96
C LEU A 93 -13.78 28.50 -24.91
N TRP A 94 -12.85 29.25 -25.51
CA TRP A 94 -13.18 30.27 -26.50
C TRP A 94 -13.87 29.72 -27.76
N LYS A 95 -13.74 28.42 -28.07
CA LYS A 95 -14.46 27.78 -29.19
C LYS A 95 -15.98 27.84 -29.05
N TYR A 96 -16.50 27.96 -27.83
CA TYR A 96 -17.93 28.02 -27.54
C TYR A 96 -18.47 29.46 -27.43
N PHE A 97 -17.61 30.47 -27.65
CA PHE A 97 -17.97 31.88 -27.59
C PHE A 97 -18.01 32.56 -28.98
N SER A 98 -18.06 31.77 -30.07
CA SER A 98 -18.18 32.28 -31.45
C SER A 98 -19.54 32.00 -32.07
#